data_AF-A0A512MBT7-F1
#
_entry.id   AF-A0A512MBT7-F1
#
_cell.length_a   1.000
_cell.length_b   1.000
_cell.length_c   1.000
_cell.angle_alpha   90.00
_cell.angle_beta   90.00
_cell.angle_gamma   90.00
#
_symmetry.space_group_name_H-M   'P 1'
#
loop_
_entity.id
_entity.type
_entity.pdbx_description
1 polymer ?
#
loop_
_entity_poly.entity_id
_entity_poly.type
_entity_poly.pdbx_seq_one_letter_code
_entity_poly.pdbx_strand_id
1 'polypeptide(L)'
;MLSRAFLSASFLALALTSLAADAPLSLVLQSRAPNGRAALVKEQWLPSRTAIIVCDMWDLHHCKNAVTREGEMAPRMNEVIEKARQAGVLIIHAPSSCMKPYEGTAARQRAQSAPTAARLPDKISEWCKQIPAEEAAVYPLDQNDGGEDDDATEHTAWAAELTKKGLNPKMPWTKQIDVLRIDQNKDAISDSGTEIWNLLEARDIDNVILMGVHTNMCVAGRPFGLRQMAKNGKHVVLMRDMTDTMYNPARWPFVSHTRGTELFIQHVERVICPTITSDQLIGGKPFAFSDATAGPKRLQILLLGDSTTEAIIPKQLAPDEPQIEDTLRILLATQGGLPACDVYNEGVSGEFIRRLLDTRYDKAVKTKPQADYIFIRYGINDRAKVPDFTTSFTKDFKELLARLRKDHPKAMLIPMTTIPYAANSQHEDINAFIVQVAKEEKLTLFDIAPRYLAELKKSPDGLNYRRYALAKVPENLRPFATPYIVQGKDPQVVVLDNRLDGVFGHLPGWYGDRHPTLAGYNVIADETAKWLAPIIRERK
;
A
#
# COMPACT_ATOMS: atom_id res chain seq x y z
N MET A 1 -28.11 58.91 -72.44
CA MET A 1 -27.10 59.12 -71.38
C MET A 1 -27.42 58.20 -70.21
N LEU A 2 -26.36 57.67 -69.58
CA LEU A 2 -26.30 57.00 -68.26
C LEU A 2 -26.54 55.47 -68.19
N SER A 3 -25.42 54.78 -68.46
CA SER A 3 -24.76 53.71 -67.68
C SER A 3 -25.59 52.64 -66.94
N ARG A 4 -25.41 51.38 -67.36
CA ARG A 4 -25.64 50.18 -66.56
C ARG A 4 -24.37 49.86 -65.75
N ALA A 5 -24.48 49.84 -64.42
CA ALA A 5 -23.45 49.31 -63.53
C ALA A 5 -23.88 47.93 -63.01
N PHE A 6 -23.08 46.91 -63.30
CA PHE A 6 -23.18 45.59 -62.68
C PHE A 6 -22.53 45.67 -61.29
N LEU A 7 -23.29 45.39 -60.22
CA LEU A 7 -22.73 45.02 -58.93
C LEU A 7 -22.71 43.49 -58.83
N SER A 8 -21.51 42.92 -58.81
CA SER A 8 -21.27 41.51 -58.50
C SER A 8 -21.22 41.37 -56.98
N ALA A 9 -22.15 40.62 -56.40
CA ALA A 9 -22.16 40.29 -54.96
C ALA A 9 -21.42 38.96 -54.75
N SER A 10 -20.16 39.03 -54.31
CA SER A 10 -19.42 37.87 -53.84
C SER A 10 -19.94 37.43 -52.47
N PHE A 11 -20.66 36.31 -52.42
CA PHE A 11 -20.98 35.61 -51.18
C PHE A 11 -19.74 34.89 -50.66
N LEU A 12 -19.10 35.43 -49.62
CA LEU A 12 -18.06 34.75 -48.86
C LEU A 12 -18.76 33.76 -47.90
N ALA A 13 -18.81 32.49 -48.26
CA ALA A 13 -19.28 31.43 -47.36
C ALA A 13 -18.23 31.22 -46.25
N LEU A 14 -18.47 31.79 -45.07
CA LEU A 14 -17.76 31.39 -43.85
C LEU A 14 -18.18 29.94 -43.55
N ALA A 15 -17.30 28.98 -43.86
CA ALA A 15 -17.40 27.64 -43.34
C ALA A 15 -17.16 27.72 -41.82
N LEU A 16 -18.24 27.78 -41.05
CA LEU A 16 -18.23 27.48 -39.62
C LEU A 16 -17.90 25.98 -39.49
N THR A 17 -16.61 25.66 -39.41
CA THR A 17 -16.17 24.37 -38.87
C THR A 17 -16.61 24.35 -37.42
N SER A 18 -17.65 23.56 -37.11
CA SER A 18 -17.99 23.24 -35.73
C SER A 18 -16.80 22.46 -35.14
N LEU A 19 -15.90 23.15 -34.45
CA LEU A 19 -15.04 22.53 -33.46
C LEU A 19 -16.00 21.91 -32.43
N ALA A 20 -16.25 20.60 -32.56
CA ALA A 20 -16.92 19.87 -31.50
C ALA A 20 -16.11 20.15 -30.22
N ALA A 21 -16.75 20.78 -29.23
CA ALA A 21 -16.10 21.08 -27.96
C ALA A 21 -15.65 19.75 -27.36
N ASP A 22 -14.35 19.65 -27.09
CA ASP A 22 -13.70 18.46 -26.55
C ASP A 22 -14.32 18.15 -25.18
N ALA A 23 -15.06 17.05 -25.06
CA ALA A 23 -15.74 16.70 -23.82
C ALA A 23 -14.68 16.41 -22.73
N PRO A 24 -14.64 17.16 -21.61
CA PRO A 24 -13.60 16.97 -20.62
C PRO A 24 -13.61 15.58 -19.99
N LEU A 25 -12.43 15.05 -19.67
CA LEU A 25 -12.26 13.86 -18.85
C LEU A 25 -12.62 14.20 -17.41
N SER A 26 -13.69 13.59 -16.88
CA SER A 26 -14.08 13.71 -15.48
C SER A 26 -13.29 12.73 -14.62
N LEU A 27 -12.33 13.23 -13.84
CA LEU A 27 -11.43 12.41 -13.04
C LEU A 27 -11.65 12.63 -11.54
N VAL A 28 -11.41 11.57 -10.76
CA VAL A 28 -11.33 11.58 -9.30
C VAL A 28 -9.92 11.18 -8.91
N LEU A 29 -9.12 12.18 -8.57
CA LEU A 29 -7.74 12.05 -8.14
C LEU A 29 -7.70 11.65 -6.67
N GLN A 30 -6.79 10.75 -6.32
CA GLN A 30 -6.54 10.31 -4.96
C GLN A 30 -5.12 10.72 -4.52
N SER A 31 -5.02 11.39 -3.38
CA SER A 31 -3.76 11.63 -2.67
C SER A 31 -3.85 11.12 -1.23
N ARG A 32 -2.73 11.14 -0.49
CA ARG A 32 -2.71 10.73 0.93
C ARG A 32 -2.07 11.77 1.82
N ALA A 33 -2.71 12.02 2.95
CA ALA A 33 -2.12 12.77 4.05
C ALA A 33 -0.99 11.95 4.71
N PRO A 34 -0.10 12.57 5.51
CA PRO A 34 0.97 11.87 6.22
C PRO A 34 0.48 10.70 7.08
N ASN A 35 -0.72 10.81 7.66
CA ASN A 35 -1.37 9.76 8.45
C ASN A 35 -1.99 8.62 7.60
N GLY A 36 -1.71 8.57 6.29
CA GLY A 36 -2.18 7.54 5.36
C GLY A 36 -3.62 7.70 4.88
N ARG A 37 -4.39 8.67 5.38
CA ARG A 37 -5.78 8.90 4.98
C ARG A 37 -5.85 9.37 3.53
N ALA A 38 -6.65 8.69 2.72
CA ALA A 38 -6.94 9.09 1.35
C ALA A 38 -7.79 10.36 1.30
N ALA A 39 -7.43 11.27 0.40
CA ALA A 39 -8.19 12.45 0.02
C ALA A 39 -8.55 12.35 -1.46
N LEU A 40 -9.80 12.67 -1.80
CA LEU A 40 -10.32 12.59 -3.17
C LEU A 40 -10.65 14.00 -3.69
N VAL A 41 -10.17 14.32 -4.89
CA VAL A 41 -10.44 15.59 -5.58
C VAL A 41 -11.01 15.30 -6.96
N LYS A 42 -12.10 15.98 -7.32
CA LYS A 42 -12.71 15.88 -8.66
C LYS A 42 -12.13 16.94 -9.56
N GLU A 43 -11.72 16.54 -10.76
CA GLU A 43 -11.16 17.44 -11.76
C GLU A 43 -11.73 17.18 -13.16
N GLN A 44 -11.59 18.16 -14.05
CA GLN A 44 -12.00 18.10 -15.44
C GLN A 44 -10.79 18.42 -16.31
N TRP A 45 -10.33 17.45 -17.10
CA TRP A 45 -9.15 17.62 -17.95
C TRP A 45 -9.55 17.66 -19.42
N LEU A 46 -9.06 18.64 -20.18
CA LEU A 46 -9.28 18.68 -21.62
C LEU A 46 -8.44 17.58 -22.29
N PRO A 47 -9.03 16.66 -23.07
CA PRO A 47 -8.27 15.61 -23.76
C PRO A 47 -7.12 16.14 -24.62
N SER A 48 -7.38 17.20 -25.39
CA SER A 48 -6.39 17.92 -26.21
C SER A 48 -5.19 18.51 -25.44
N ARG A 49 -5.31 18.75 -24.12
CA ARG A 49 -4.21 19.22 -23.24
C ARG A 49 -3.72 18.11 -22.32
N THR A 50 -3.97 16.85 -22.67
CA THR A 50 -3.63 15.66 -21.87
C THR A 50 -2.81 14.67 -22.69
N ALA A 51 -1.78 14.10 -22.07
CA ALA A 51 -1.06 12.94 -22.60
C ALA A 51 -1.16 11.75 -21.65
N ILE A 52 -1.15 10.55 -22.23
CA ILE A 52 -0.83 9.31 -21.54
C ILE A 52 0.59 8.89 -21.96
N ILE A 53 1.45 8.62 -20.99
CA ILE A 53 2.76 8.01 -21.23
C ILE A 53 2.71 6.54 -20.77
N VAL A 54 2.93 5.63 -21.72
CA VAL A 54 3.04 4.18 -21.47
C VAL A 54 4.51 3.84 -21.26
N CYS A 55 4.89 3.65 -20.00
CA CYS A 55 6.27 3.40 -19.59
C CYS A 55 6.60 1.91 -19.65
N ASP A 56 7.61 1.54 -20.45
CA ASP A 56 8.35 0.28 -20.32
C ASP A 56 7.50 -1.00 -20.33
N MET A 57 6.37 -1.02 -21.05
CA MET A 57 5.55 -2.23 -21.26
C MET A 57 6.20 -3.18 -22.28
N TRP A 58 7.22 -3.90 -21.88
CA TRP A 58 8.09 -4.67 -22.78
C TRP A 58 7.48 -6.01 -23.21
N ASP A 59 8.06 -6.61 -24.26
CA ASP A 59 7.70 -7.97 -24.69
C ASP A 59 8.31 -9.06 -23.80
N LEU A 60 9.42 -8.76 -23.15
CA LEU A 60 10.19 -9.69 -22.32
C LEU A 60 10.84 -8.97 -21.14
N HIS A 61 11.10 -9.71 -20.06
CA HIS A 61 11.80 -9.21 -18.89
C HIS A 61 12.67 -10.33 -18.30
N HIS A 62 13.70 -9.97 -17.50
CA HIS A 62 14.57 -10.95 -16.87
C HIS A 62 13.85 -11.74 -15.77
N CYS A 63 12.82 -11.15 -15.15
CA CYS A 63 11.92 -11.83 -14.22
C CYS A 63 10.69 -12.38 -14.96
N LYS A 64 10.45 -13.68 -14.88
CA LYS A 64 9.32 -14.33 -15.60
C LYS A 64 7.95 -13.92 -15.06
N ASN A 65 7.86 -13.68 -13.75
CA ASN A 65 6.62 -13.22 -13.12
C ASN A 65 6.23 -11.81 -13.59
N ALA A 66 7.21 -10.92 -13.81
CA ALA A 66 6.97 -9.61 -14.43
C ALA A 66 6.38 -9.75 -15.84
N VAL A 67 6.93 -10.63 -16.70
CA VAL A 67 6.38 -10.90 -18.05
C VAL A 67 4.93 -11.38 -17.98
N THR A 68 4.61 -12.25 -17.01
CA THR A 68 3.26 -12.79 -16.84
C THR A 68 2.27 -11.71 -16.42
N ARG A 69 2.64 -10.85 -15.45
CA ARG A 69 1.83 -9.71 -15.02
C ARG A 69 1.65 -8.68 -16.13
N GLU A 70 2.71 -8.35 -16.86
CA GLU A 70 2.65 -7.45 -18.03
C GLU A 70 1.64 -7.96 -19.06
N GLY A 71 1.71 -9.25 -19.40
CA GLY A 71 0.78 -9.87 -20.34
C GLY A 71 -0.68 -9.87 -19.86
N GLU A 72 -0.92 -10.03 -18.56
CA GLU A 72 -2.26 -9.99 -17.96
C GLU A 72 -2.86 -8.58 -17.97
N MET A 73 -2.05 -7.56 -17.70
CA MET A 73 -2.47 -6.16 -17.63
C MET A 73 -2.65 -5.53 -19.03
N ALA A 74 -1.85 -5.94 -20.02
CA ALA A 74 -1.78 -5.31 -21.32
C ALA A 74 -3.13 -5.19 -22.08
N PRO A 75 -4.04 -6.19 -22.08
CA PRO A 75 -5.33 -6.06 -22.76
C PRO A 75 -6.18 -4.90 -22.21
N ARG A 76 -6.26 -4.78 -20.88
CA ARG A 76 -7.01 -3.70 -20.23
C ARG A 76 -6.36 -2.35 -20.47
N MET A 77 -5.03 -2.30 -20.44
CA MET A 77 -4.28 -1.10 -20.81
C MET A 77 -4.51 -0.69 -22.27
N ASN A 78 -4.64 -1.65 -23.19
CA ASN A 78 -4.97 -1.37 -24.58
C ASN A 78 -6.36 -0.72 -24.71
N GLU A 79 -7.36 -1.17 -23.96
CA GLU A 79 -8.68 -0.50 -23.91
C GLU A 79 -8.57 0.96 -23.44
N VAL A 80 -7.75 1.23 -22.41
CA VAL A 80 -7.50 2.59 -21.90
C VAL A 80 -6.93 3.47 -23.01
N ILE A 81 -5.84 3.06 -23.66
CA ILE A 81 -5.19 3.90 -24.68
C ILE A 81 -6.08 4.09 -25.90
N GLU A 82 -6.87 3.08 -26.31
CA GLU A 82 -7.82 3.22 -27.41
C GLU A 82 -8.90 4.26 -27.09
N LYS A 83 -9.48 4.18 -25.88
CA LYS A 83 -10.54 5.11 -25.47
C LYS A 83 -10.01 6.53 -25.30
N ALA A 84 -8.83 6.68 -24.68
CA ALA A 84 -8.20 7.97 -24.50
C ALA A 84 -7.84 8.60 -25.86
N ARG A 85 -7.29 7.81 -26.79
CA ARG A 85 -6.98 8.25 -28.16
C ARG A 85 -8.22 8.69 -28.92
N GLN A 86 -9.35 8.00 -28.76
CA GLN A 86 -10.64 8.40 -29.34
C GLN A 86 -11.14 9.73 -28.77
N ALA A 87 -10.86 10.00 -27.50
CA ALA A 87 -11.22 11.25 -26.84
C ALA A 87 -10.28 12.41 -27.20
N GLY A 88 -9.15 12.18 -27.90
CA GLY A 88 -8.21 13.24 -28.29
C GLY A 88 -6.97 13.35 -27.40
N VAL A 89 -6.79 12.45 -26.43
CA VAL A 89 -5.58 12.36 -25.61
C VAL A 89 -4.40 11.89 -26.46
N LEU A 90 -3.24 12.52 -26.31
CA LEU A 90 -2.00 12.06 -26.95
C LEU A 90 -1.48 10.79 -26.24
N ILE A 91 -1.25 9.72 -26.99
CA ILE A 91 -0.57 8.52 -26.47
C ILE A 91 0.91 8.58 -26.84
N ILE A 92 1.78 8.48 -25.83
CA ILE A 92 3.23 8.40 -25.97
C ILE A 92 3.68 7.04 -25.45
N HIS A 93 4.17 6.20 -26.35
CA HIS A 93 4.80 4.94 -26.00
C HIS A 93 6.27 5.17 -25.65
N ALA A 94 6.72 4.68 -24.51
CA ALA A 94 8.09 4.86 -24.04
C ALA A 94 8.75 3.53 -23.65
N PRO A 95 9.05 2.64 -24.62
CA PRO A 95 9.73 1.38 -24.37
C PRO A 95 11.24 1.60 -24.28
N SER A 96 11.71 1.94 -23.09
CA SER A 96 13.11 2.34 -22.89
C SER A 96 14.08 1.23 -23.23
N SER A 97 15.24 1.61 -23.78
CA SER A 97 16.34 0.71 -24.12
C SER A 97 16.03 -0.32 -25.23
N CYS A 98 14.88 -0.22 -25.91
CA CYS A 98 14.54 -1.05 -27.07
C CYS A 98 13.92 -0.25 -28.22
N MET A 99 14.50 0.92 -28.51
CA MET A 99 13.98 1.84 -29.53
C MET A 99 14.25 1.42 -30.98
N LYS A 100 15.21 0.52 -31.22
CA LYS A 100 15.67 0.11 -32.56
C LYS A 100 14.54 -0.35 -33.50
N PRO A 101 13.56 -1.17 -33.07
CA PRO A 101 12.46 -1.60 -33.96
C PRO A 101 11.53 -0.48 -34.41
N TYR A 102 11.61 0.70 -33.78
CA TYR A 102 10.74 1.85 -34.09
C TYR A 102 11.41 2.88 -35.01
N GLU A 103 12.68 2.67 -35.38
CA GLU A 103 13.38 3.53 -36.32
C GLU A 103 12.62 3.64 -37.66
N GLY A 104 12.49 4.86 -38.19
CA GLY A 104 11.79 5.11 -39.45
C GLY A 104 10.25 5.05 -39.38
N THR A 105 9.68 4.64 -38.25
CA THR A 105 8.21 4.64 -38.08
C THR A 105 7.67 6.07 -37.93
N ALA A 106 6.44 6.31 -38.38
CA ALA A 106 5.81 7.63 -38.27
C ALA A 106 5.63 8.06 -36.80
N ALA A 107 5.29 7.12 -35.91
CA ALA A 107 5.27 7.31 -34.45
C ALA A 107 6.59 7.89 -33.92
N ARG A 108 7.71 7.32 -34.34
CA ARG A 108 9.05 7.72 -33.88
C ARG A 108 9.44 9.08 -34.45
N GLN A 109 9.22 9.27 -35.74
CA GLN A 109 9.52 10.53 -36.43
C GLN A 109 8.76 11.71 -35.82
N ARG A 110 7.51 11.50 -35.39
CA ARG A 110 6.72 12.54 -34.71
C ARG A 110 7.37 13.02 -33.41
N ALA A 111 7.98 12.12 -32.64
CA ALA A 111 8.72 12.50 -31.43
C ALA A 111 10.04 13.20 -31.76
N GLN A 112 10.78 12.69 -32.74
CA GLN A 112 12.06 13.28 -33.17
C GLN A 112 11.91 14.67 -33.81
N SER A 113 10.80 14.91 -34.50
CA SER A 113 10.51 16.18 -35.18
C SER A 113 9.81 17.21 -34.30
N ALA A 114 9.51 16.88 -33.03
CA ALA A 114 8.91 17.84 -32.11
C ALA A 114 9.85 19.06 -31.94
N PRO A 115 9.34 20.30 -32.11
CA PRO A 115 10.17 21.48 -31.97
C PRO A 115 10.73 21.56 -30.54
N THR A 116 11.97 22.01 -30.42
CA THR A 116 12.59 22.20 -29.11
C THR A 116 11.75 23.15 -28.26
N ALA A 117 11.41 22.73 -27.05
CA ALA A 117 10.68 23.54 -26.11
C ALA A 117 11.43 24.84 -25.81
N ALA A 118 10.70 25.95 -25.70
CA ALA A 118 11.29 27.23 -25.31
C ALA A 118 11.99 27.17 -23.95
N ARG A 119 11.48 26.32 -23.05
CA ARG A 119 12.10 26.00 -21.76
C ARG A 119 12.23 24.49 -21.62
N LEU A 120 13.45 23.99 -21.76
CA LEU A 120 13.79 22.61 -21.44
C LEU A 120 14.23 22.53 -19.97
N PRO A 121 13.62 21.69 -19.13
CA PRO A 121 14.01 21.59 -17.74
C PRO A 121 15.42 21.01 -17.58
N ASP A 122 16.13 21.50 -16.57
CA ASP A 122 17.47 21.01 -16.23
C ASP A 122 17.42 19.50 -15.94
N LYS A 123 18.34 18.76 -16.57
CA LYS A 123 18.49 17.31 -16.38
C LYS A 123 17.22 16.51 -16.72
N ILE A 124 16.37 17.01 -17.60
CA ILE A 124 15.17 16.26 -18.04
C ILE A 124 15.52 14.90 -18.67
N SER A 125 16.70 14.78 -19.29
CA SER A 125 17.18 13.53 -19.90
C SER A 125 17.74 12.52 -18.88
N GLU A 126 17.88 12.89 -17.61
CA GLU A 126 18.49 12.03 -16.58
C GLU A 126 17.45 11.21 -15.81
N TRP A 127 17.87 10.08 -15.26
CA TRP A 127 17.07 9.34 -14.29
C TRP A 127 16.88 10.17 -13.01
N CYS A 128 15.63 10.38 -12.60
CA CYS A 128 15.31 11.11 -11.37
C CYS A 128 15.12 10.14 -10.21
N LYS A 129 16.15 10.04 -9.36
CA LYS A 129 16.16 9.12 -8.21
C LYS A 129 15.19 9.55 -7.10
N GLN A 130 15.04 10.86 -6.90
CA GLN A 130 14.26 11.44 -5.81
C GLN A 130 13.91 12.90 -6.12
N ILE A 131 12.81 13.40 -5.56
CA ILE A 131 12.45 14.83 -5.53
C ILE A 131 12.40 15.36 -4.09
N PRO A 132 12.49 16.69 -3.85
CA PRO A 132 12.54 17.24 -2.49
C PRO A 132 11.40 16.79 -1.56
N ALA A 133 10.18 16.60 -2.11
CA ALA A 133 9.02 16.13 -1.34
C ALA A 133 9.19 14.70 -0.77
N GLU A 134 10.12 13.91 -1.31
CA GLU A 134 10.43 12.55 -0.86
C GLU A 134 11.55 12.51 0.20
N GLU A 135 12.26 13.60 0.48
CA GLU A 135 13.49 13.57 1.32
C GLU A 135 13.23 13.09 2.76
N ALA A 136 12.08 13.46 3.34
CA ALA A 136 11.68 13.05 4.68
C ALA A 136 10.88 11.73 4.71
N ALA A 137 10.57 11.15 3.56
CA ALA A 137 9.74 9.96 3.47
C ALA A 137 10.58 8.68 3.64
N VAL A 138 10.09 7.76 4.47
CA VAL A 138 10.64 6.40 4.53
C VAL A 138 10.27 5.67 3.25
N TYR A 139 11.28 5.13 2.57
CA TYR A 139 11.06 4.35 1.36
C TYR A 139 10.38 3.00 1.70
N PRO A 140 9.27 2.64 1.03
CA PRO A 140 8.37 1.60 1.54
C PRO A 140 8.87 0.16 1.29
N LEU A 141 9.81 -0.04 0.36
CA LEU A 141 10.23 -1.36 -0.12
C LEU A 141 11.76 -1.50 -0.13
N ASP A 142 12.27 -2.67 0.22
CA ASP A 142 13.66 -3.02 -0.07
C ASP A 142 13.73 -3.70 -1.44
N GLN A 143 14.44 -3.04 -2.36
CA GLN A 143 14.63 -3.45 -3.75
C GLN A 143 16.11 -3.61 -4.11
N ASN A 144 17.00 -3.75 -3.11
CA ASN A 144 18.45 -3.82 -3.34
C ASN A 144 18.89 -5.08 -4.11
N ASP A 145 18.04 -6.11 -4.17
CA ASP A 145 18.26 -7.33 -4.94
C ASP A 145 17.71 -7.25 -6.38
N GLY A 146 17.16 -6.10 -6.79
CA GLY A 146 16.51 -5.92 -8.09
C GLY A 146 15.00 -6.17 -8.08
N GLY A 147 14.43 -6.73 -7.00
CA GLY A 147 13.00 -6.91 -6.83
C GLY A 147 12.39 -8.08 -7.62
N GLU A 148 13.22 -9.03 -8.06
CA GLU A 148 12.77 -10.24 -8.76
C GLU A 148 11.96 -11.14 -7.80
N ASP A 149 10.80 -11.63 -8.26
CA ASP A 149 9.88 -12.42 -7.45
C ASP A 149 9.60 -13.82 -8.00
N ASP A 150 10.35 -14.27 -9.02
CA ASP A 150 10.36 -15.65 -9.47
C ASP A 150 11.19 -16.55 -8.55
N ASP A 151 10.80 -17.83 -8.44
CA ASP A 151 11.60 -18.81 -7.72
C ASP A 151 12.97 -18.99 -8.40
N ALA A 152 14.03 -19.25 -7.63
CA ALA A 152 15.39 -19.37 -8.15
C ALA A 152 15.52 -20.43 -9.27
N THR A 153 14.74 -21.52 -9.18
CA THR A 153 14.70 -22.56 -10.21
C THR A 153 14.05 -22.06 -11.49
N GLU A 154 12.93 -21.35 -11.36
CA GLU A 154 12.21 -20.76 -12.49
C GLU A 154 13.03 -19.66 -13.16
N HIS A 155 13.65 -18.79 -12.37
CA HIS A 155 14.53 -17.74 -12.85
C HIS A 155 15.69 -18.32 -13.67
N THR A 156 16.35 -19.36 -13.15
CA THR A 156 17.45 -20.04 -13.86
C THR A 156 16.97 -20.67 -15.17
N ALA A 157 15.81 -21.33 -15.17
CA ALA A 157 15.24 -21.93 -16.36
C ALA A 157 14.86 -20.88 -17.42
N TRP A 158 14.28 -19.75 -16.97
CA TRP A 158 13.91 -18.63 -17.82
C TRP A 158 15.13 -17.96 -18.45
N ALA A 159 16.18 -17.68 -17.67
CA ALA A 159 17.44 -17.14 -18.18
C ALA A 159 18.09 -18.05 -19.24
N ALA A 160 18.02 -19.38 -19.04
CA ALA A 160 18.50 -20.34 -20.03
C ALA A 160 17.64 -20.35 -21.31
N GLU A 161 16.32 -20.19 -21.19
CA GLU A 161 15.42 -20.04 -22.34
C GLU A 161 15.73 -18.77 -23.15
N LEU A 162 15.90 -17.63 -22.47
CA LEU A 162 16.28 -16.36 -23.09
C LEU A 162 17.61 -16.48 -23.85
N THR A 163 18.60 -17.12 -23.23
CA THR A 163 19.91 -17.37 -23.87
C THR A 163 19.77 -18.25 -25.11
N LYS A 164 18.94 -19.30 -25.07
CA LYS A 164 18.65 -20.16 -26.23
C LYS A 164 17.97 -19.40 -27.38
N LYS A 165 17.19 -18.35 -27.07
CA LYS A 165 16.60 -17.42 -28.04
C LYS A 165 17.60 -16.39 -28.58
N GLY A 166 18.86 -16.43 -28.15
CA GLY A 166 19.90 -15.48 -28.56
C GLY A 166 19.79 -14.10 -27.88
N LEU A 167 19.06 -14.02 -26.77
CA LEU A 167 18.84 -12.78 -26.02
C LEU A 167 19.80 -12.66 -24.84
N ASN A 168 20.07 -11.43 -24.39
CA ASN A 168 20.79 -11.20 -23.14
C ASN A 168 19.83 -11.45 -21.96
N PRO A 169 20.06 -12.46 -21.11
CA PRO A 169 19.13 -12.79 -20.03
C PRO A 169 18.98 -11.68 -18.99
N LYS A 170 19.93 -10.74 -18.89
CA LYS A 170 19.84 -9.58 -17.96
C LYS A 170 18.99 -8.43 -18.51
N MET A 171 18.81 -8.36 -19.83
CA MET A 171 18.03 -7.32 -20.49
C MET A 171 17.41 -7.86 -21.78
N PRO A 172 16.41 -8.77 -21.68
CA PRO A 172 15.93 -9.52 -22.82
C PRO A 172 14.89 -8.79 -23.67
N TRP A 173 14.33 -7.67 -23.19
CA TRP A 173 13.33 -6.88 -23.91
C TRP A 173 13.86 -6.44 -25.28
N THR A 174 13.03 -6.62 -26.31
CA THR A 174 13.37 -6.25 -27.69
C THR A 174 12.49 -5.14 -28.24
N LYS A 175 11.30 -4.97 -27.67
CA LYS A 175 10.29 -3.96 -28.05
C LYS A 175 9.22 -3.81 -26.96
N GLN A 176 8.24 -2.95 -27.17
CA GLN A 176 6.97 -2.96 -26.46
C GLN A 176 6.16 -4.22 -26.78
N ILE A 177 5.39 -4.72 -25.82
CA ILE A 177 4.46 -5.83 -26.02
C ILE A 177 3.48 -5.56 -27.18
N ASP A 178 3.27 -6.57 -28.04
CA ASP A 178 2.46 -6.45 -29.27
C ASP A 178 0.96 -6.24 -28.98
N VAL A 179 0.51 -6.52 -27.76
CA VAL A 179 -0.88 -6.31 -27.33
C VAL A 179 -1.26 -4.83 -27.35
N LEU A 180 -0.31 -3.94 -27.09
CA LEU A 180 -0.54 -2.50 -27.08
C LEU A 180 -0.39 -1.94 -28.49
N ARG A 181 -1.52 -1.56 -29.10
CA ARG A 181 -1.53 -1.01 -30.46
C ARG A 181 -0.93 0.39 -30.49
N ILE A 182 0.14 0.55 -31.28
CA ILE A 182 0.74 1.84 -31.61
C ILE A 182 0.10 2.37 -32.90
N ASP A 183 -0.68 3.44 -32.81
CA ASP A 183 -1.28 4.12 -33.96
C ASP A 183 -0.25 5.03 -34.63
N GLN A 184 0.31 4.57 -35.75
CA GLN A 184 1.36 5.30 -36.48
C GLN A 184 0.94 6.71 -36.93
N ASN A 185 -0.37 6.97 -37.07
CA ASN A 185 -0.89 8.26 -37.51
C ASN A 185 -1.10 9.24 -36.36
N LYS A 186 -1.32 8.73 -35.13
CA LYS A 186 -1.75 9.56 -33.99
C LYS A 186 -0.75 9.59 -32.83
N ASP A 187 -0.08 8.48 -32.57
CA ASP A 187 0.73 8.29 -31.36
C ASP A 187 2.17 8.76 -31.56
N ALA A 188 2.90 8.93 -30.45
CA ALA A 188 4.34 9.15 -30.47
C ALA A 188 5.07 7.97 -29.82
N ILE A 189 6.33 7.74 -30.20
CA ILE A 189 7.21 6.78 -29.50
C ILE A 189 8.59 7.37 -29.25
N SER A 190 9.03 7.35 -28.00
CA SER A 190 10.34 7.82 -27.54
C SER A 190 10.59 7.36 -26.11
N ASP A 191 11.83 7.09 -25.76
CA ASP A 191 12.30 6.93 -24.37
C ASP A 191 13.17 8.11 -23.89
N SER A 192 13.28 9.16 -24.72
CA SER A 192 14.05 10.37 -24.42
C SER A 192 13.20 11.40 -23.67
N GLY A 193 13.64 11.77 -22.46
CA GLY A 193 13.00 12.82 -21.67
C GLY A 193 12.91 14.16 -22.43
N THR A 194 13.94 14.51 -23.21
CA THR A 194 13.94 15.73 -24.03
C THR A 194 12.88 15.70 -25.13
N GLU A 195 12.80 14.60 -25.89
CA GLU A 195 11.86 14.51 -27.01
C GLU A 195 10.41 14.46 -26.51
N ILE A 196 10.17 13.72 -25.42
CA ILE A 196 8.85 13.68 -24.78
C ILE A 196 8.49 15.07 -24.26
N TRP A 197 9.39 15.77 -23.57
CA TRP A 197 9.12 17.12 -23.08
C TRP A 197 8.79 18.09 -24.23
N ASN A 198 9.58 18.05 -25.31
CA ASN A 198 9.33 18.84 -26.52
C ASN A 198 7.95 18.55 -27.11
N LEU A 199 7.53 17.28 -27.18
CA LEU A 199 6.19 16.91 -27.63
C LEU A 199 5.09 17.49 -26.75
N LEU A 200 5.25 17.42 -25.43
CA LEU A 200 4.27 17.94 -24.48
C LEU A 200 4.13 19.47 -24.65
N GLU A 201 5.25 20.20 -24.71
CA GLU A 201 5.27 21.66 -24.87
C GLU A 201 4.72 22.09 -26.23
N ALA A 202 5.13 21.44 -27.32
CA ALA A 202 4.68 21.77 -28.67
C ALA A 202 3.16 21.60 -28.88
N ARG A 203 2.52 20.82 -28.02
CA ARG A 203 1.08 20.51 -28.06
C ARG A 203 0.30 21.15 -26.91
N ASP A 204 0.93 22.03 -26.12
CA ASP A 204 0.29 22.69 -24.98
C ASP A 204 -0.33 21.69 -23.98
N ILE A 205 0.38 20.58 -23.73
CA ILE A 205 -0.04 19.53 -22.82
C ILE A 205 0.48 19.83 -21.42
N ASP A 206 -0.44 20.11 -20.50
CA ASP A 206 -0.15 20.31 -19.07
C ASP A 206 -0.37 19.06 -18.24
N ASN A 207 -1.35 18.24 -18.66
CA ASN A 207 -1.81 17.10 -17.90
C ASN A 207 -1.15 15.81 -18.40
N VAL A 208 -0.57 15.03 -17.49
CA VAL A 208 0.12 13.78 -17.83
C VAL A 208 -0.42 12.64 -16.98
N ILE A 209 -0.87 11.58 -17.64
CA ILE A 209 -1.23 10.32 -16.99
C ILE A 209 -0.10 9.33 -17.27
N LEU A 210 0.59 8.88 -16.23
CA LEU A 210 1.60 7.82 -16.37
C LEU A 210 0.99 6.45 -16.03
N MET A 211 1.33 5.45 -16.83
CA MET A 211 1.06 4.04 -16.57
C MET A 211 2.17 3.17 -17.16
N GLY A 212 2.18 1.87 -16.85
CA GLY A 212 3.25 0.96 -17.24
C GLY A 212 3.89 0.27 -16.04
N VAL A 213 5.02 -0.40 -16.22
CA VAL A 213 5.57 -1.32 -15.20
C VAL A 213 6.81 -0.81 -14.50
N HIS A 214 7.08 -1.47 -13.37
CA HIS A 214 8.16 -1.17 -12.43
C HIS A 214 7.98 0.22 -11.81
N THR A 215 6.84 0.42 -11.13
CA THR A 215 6.38 1.68 -10.54
C THR A 215 7.46 2.35 -9.70
N ASN A 216 8.13 1.55 -8.86
CA ASN A 216 9.22 1.92 -7.97
C ASN A 216 10.54 2.29 -8.65
N MET A 217 10.68 1.92 -9.92
CA MET A 217 11.88 2.15 -10.72
C MET A 217 11.52 3.03 -11.93
N CYS A 218 11.04 2.43 -13.00
CA CYS A 218 10.91 3.05 -14.32
C CYS A 218 9.85 4.15 -14.35
N VAL A 219 8.61 3.84 -13.99
CA VAL A 219 7.49 4.81 -13.98
C VAL A 219 7.82 6.01 -13.07
N ALA A 220 8.42 5.79 -11.89
CA ALA A 220 8.82 6.88 -11.02
C ALA A 220 10.05 7.66 -11.52
N GLY A 221 11.06 6.95 -12.02
CA GLY A 221 12.43 7.46 -12.14
C GLY A 221 12.96 7.70 -13.55
N ARG A 222 12.33 7.19 -14.61
CA ARG A 222 12.76 7.46 -15.99
C ARG A 222 12.81 8.97 -16.29
N PRO A 223 13.56 9.39 -17.32
CA PRO A 223 13.60 10.80 -17.78
C PRO A 223 12.22 11.43 -18.05
N PHE A 224 11.22 10.61 -18.37
CA PHE A 224 9.83 11.00 -18.59
C PHE A 224 8.89 10.54 -17.44
N GLY A 225 9.46 10.04 -16.35
CA GLY A 225 8.76 9.44 -15.21
C GLY A 225 8.06 10.47 -14.31
N LEU A 226 7.30 9.96 -13.34
CA LEU A 226 6.47 10.75 -12.41
C LEU A 226 7.27 11.88 -11.75
N ARG A 227 8.48 11.57 -11.28
CA ARG A 227 9.33 12.55 -10.59
C ARG A 227 9.77 13.69 -11.51
N GLN A 228 10.13 13.37 -12.75
CA GLN A 228 10.50 14.39 -13.74
C GLN A 228 9.30 15.26 -14.12
N MET A 229 8.13 14.67 -14.30
CA MET A 229 6.91 15.42 -14.61
C MET A 229 6.49 16.32 -13.45
N ALA A 230 6.41 15.78 -12.23
CA ALA A 230 6.00 16.51 -11.04
C ALA A 230 6.96 17.66 -10.70
N LYS A 231 8.27 17.39 -10.65
CA LYS A 231 9.27 18.42 -10.25
C LYS A 231 9.37 19.58 -11.24
N ASN A 232 9.00 19.34 -12.50
CA ASN A 232 9.08 20.34 -13.57
C ASN A 232 7.72 20.98 -13.90
N GLY A 233 6.70 20.76 -13.06
CA GLY A 233 5.45 21.52 -13.07
C GLY A 233 4.36 20.98 -13.99
N LYS A 234 4.47 19.75 -14.51
CA LYS A 234 3.33 19.09 -15.16
C LYS A 234 2.33 18.62 -14.11
N HIS A 235 1.05 18.70 -14.45
CA HIS A 235 -0.01 18.14 -13.62
C HIS A 235 -0.09 16.64 -13.88
N VAL A 236 0.71 15.88 -13.14
CA VAL A 236 0.90 14.45 -13.36
C VAL A 236 0.09 13.60 -12.40
N VAL A 237 -0.46 12.49 -12.89
CA VAL A 237 -1.07 11.43 -12.10
C VAL A 237 -0.54 10.06 -12.51
N LEU A 238 -0.51 9.12 -11.57
CA LEU A 238 -0.32 7.70 -11.87
C LEU A 238 -1.68 7.02 -12.04
N MET A 239 -1.87 6.23 -13.09
CA MET A 239 -3.01 5.31 -13.19
C MET A 239 -2.72 4.05 -12.37
N ARG A 240 -3.15 4.06 -11.11
CA ARG A 240 -2.68 3.11 -10.06
C ARG A 240 -3.07 1.65 -10.28
N ASP A 241 -4.06 1.38 -11.13
CA ASP A 241 -4.47 0.02 -11.49
C ASP A 241 -3.89 -0.45 -12.83
N MET A 242 -3.15 0.41 -13.55
CA MET A 242 -2.41 0.08 -14.78
C MET A 242 -0.91 0.12 -14.53
N THR A 243 -0.47 -0.47 -13.41
CA THR A 243 0.94 -0.50 -13.05
C THR A 243 1.32 -1.75 -12.26
N ASP A 244 2.61 -2.04 -12.24
CA ASP A 244 3.23 -3.13 -11.48
C ASP A 244 4.56 -2.65 -10.86
N THR A 245 5.13 -3.34 -9.88
CA THR A 245 6.37 -2.94 -9.18
C THR A 245 7.42 -4.05 -9.30
N MET A 246 8.72 -3.73 -9.32
CA MET A 246 9.74 -4.74 -9.04
C MET A 246 9.88 -4.90 -7.53
N TYR A 247 9.31 -5.96 -6.98
CA TYR A 247 9.37 -6.24 -5.55
C TYR A 247 9.42 -7.74 -5.26
N ASN A 248 10.47 -8.15 -4.54
CA ASN A 248 10.64 -9.49 -4.02
C ASN A 248 9.90 -9.63 -2.66
N PRO A 249 8.85 -10.47 -2.54
CA PRO A 249 8.13 -10.72 -1.29
C PRO A 249 8.98 -11.27 -0.13
N ALA A 250 10.19 -11.76 -0.41
CA ALA A 250 11.16 -12.21 0.59
C ALA A 250 12.05 -11.06 1.12
N ARG A 251 11.85 -9.82 0.65
CA ARG A 251 12.54 -8.62 1.14
C ARG A 251 11.58 -7.75 1.94
N TRP A 252 12.15 -6.84 2.74
CA TRP A 252 11.37 -5.86 3.49
C TRP A 252 10.36 -5.15 2.57
N PRO A 253 9.08 -5.01 2.96
CA PRO A 253 8.57 -5.29 4.30
C PRO A 253 8.03 -6.70 4.52
N PHE A 254 8.28 -7.68 3.65
CA PHE A 254 7.80 -9.09 3.68
C PHE A 254 6.30 -9.28 3.45
N VAL A 255 5.73 -8.52 2.52
CA VAL A 255 4.31 -8.58 2.14
C VAL A 255 4.13 -9.31 0.79
N SER A 256 2.90 -9.57 0.36
CA SER A 256 2.66 -10.08 -0.99
C SER A 256 3.14 -9.09 -2.05
N HIS A 257 3.39 -9.57 -3.28
CA HIS A 257 3.79 -8.69 -4.38
C HIS A 257 2.77 -7.56 -4.59
N THR A 258 1.49 -7.91 -4.68
CA THR A 258 0.36 -6.95 -4.81
C THR A 258 0.39 -5.90 -3.70
N ARG A 259 0.59 -6.32 -2.44
CA ARG A 259 0.66 -5.37 -1.32
C ARG A 259 1.91 -4.49 -1.40
N GLY A 260 3.03 -5.00 -1.90
CA GLY A 260 4.22 -4.21 -2.19
C GLY A 260 3.94 -3.10 -3.20
N THR A 261 3.27 -3.43 -4.31
CA THR A 261 2.81 -2.45 -5.31
C THR A 261 1.88 -1.40 -4.68
N GLU A 262 0.90 -1.82 -3.86
CA GLU A 262 0.03 -0.89 -3.14
C GLU A 262 0.77 0.06 -2.18
N LEU A 263 1.80 -0.43 -1.49
CA LEU A 263 2.62 0.40 -0.59
C LEU A 263 3.42 1.44 -1.38
N PHE A 264 3.95 1.08 -2.54
CA PHE A 264 4.63 2.05 -3.40
C PHE A 264 3.66 3.07 -4.00
N ILE A 265 2.45 2.66 -4.41
CA ILE A 265 1.38 3.58 -4.82
C ILE A 265 1.03 4.54 -3.69
N GLN A 266 0.91 4.07 -2.45
CA GLN A 266 0.68 4.94 -1.29
C GLN A 266 1.81 5.95 -1.10
N HIS A 267 3.07 5.54 -1.32
CA HIS A 267 4.21 6.47 -1.32
C HIS A 267 4.07 7.53 -2.42
N VAL A 268 3.73 7.14 -3.65
CA VAL A 268 3.43 8.08 -4.75
C VAL A 268 2.36 9.09 -4.32
N GLU A 269 1.25 8.62 -3.76
CA GLU A 269 0.11 9.45 -3.33
C GLU A 269 0.43 10.42 -2.19
N ARG A 270 1.42 10.10 -1.34
CA ARG A 270 1.85 10.98 -0.24
C ARG A 270 2.80 12.06 -0.70
N VAL A 271 3.77 11.73 -1.56
CA VAL A 271 4.96 12.58 -1.75
C VAL A 271 5.39 12.82 -3.20
N ILE A 272 4.74 12.19 -4.19
CA ILE A 272 5.07 12.42 -5.61
C ILE A 272 3.91 13.11 -6.33
N CYS A 273 2.76 12.45 -6.45
CA CYS A 273 1.60 12.98 -7.16
C CYS A 273 0.32 12.21 -6.81
N PRO A 274 -0.88 12.75 -7.13
CA PRO A 274 -2.11 12.00 -7.03
C PRO A 274 -2.20 10.82 -8.00
N THR A 275 -3.20 9.97 -7.82
CA THR A 275 -3.47 8.80 -8.67
C THR A 275 -4.92 8.77 -9.18
N ILE A 276 -5.15 8.09 -10.29
CA ILE A 276 -6.49 7.78 -10.86
C ILE A 276 -6.59 6.29 -11.18
N THR A 277 -7.78 5.82 -11.59
CA THR A 277 -8.01 4.42 -12.03
C THR A 277 -8.56 4.34 -13.45
N SER A 278 -8.28 3.23 -14.14
CA SER A 278 -8.64 3.01 -15.54
C SER A 278 -10.14 3.10 -15.80
N ASP A 279 -10.98 2.66 -14.85
CA ASP A 279 -12.44 2.68 -14.96
C ASP A 279 -13.03 4.09 -15.10
N GLN A 280 -12.28 5.12 -14.73
CA GLN A 280 -12.69 6.51 -14.96
C GLN A 280 -12.67 6.90 -16.45
N LEU A 281 -11.89 6.19 -17.27
CA LEU A 281 -11.79 6.40 -18.72
C LEU A 281 -12.63 5.40 -19.51
N ILE A 282 -12.64 4.13 -19.10
CA ILE A 282 -13.26 3.03 -19.86
C ILE A 282 -14.50 2.41 -19.20
N GLY A 283 -14.87 2.88 -18.00
CA GLY A 283 -15.98 2.33 -17.22
C GLY A 283 -15.66 0.98 -16.57
N GLY A 284 -16.66 0.43 -15.86
CA GLY A 284 -16.55 -0.86 -15.19
C GLY A 284 -15.92 -0.76 -13.80
N LYS A 285 -14.88 -1.55 -13.55
CA LYS A 285 -14.14 -1.57 -12.29
C LYS A 285 -12.65 -1.36 -12.55
N PRO A 286 -11.88 -0.87 -11.55
CA PRO A 286 -10.44 -0.89 -11.63
C PRO A 286 -9.91 -2.29 -11.92
N PHE A 287 -8.81 -2.36 -12.67
CA PHE A 287 -8.14 -3.63 -12.93
C PHE A 287 -7.60 -4.24 -11.62
N ALA A 288 -7.65 -5.56 -11.56
CA ALA A 288 -7.01 -6.34 -10.52
C ALA A 288 -6.41 -7.58 -11.16
N PHE A 289 -5.18 -7.89 -10.78
CA PHE A 289 -4.52 -9.14 -11.13
C PHE A 289 -5.31 -10.34 -10.59
N SER A 290 -5.33 -11.42 -11.36
CA SER A 290 -5.96 -12.68 -11.01
C SER A 290 -5.12 -13.48 -10.01
N ASP A 291 -5.72 -14.54 -9.47
CA ASP A 291 -5.03 -15.48 -8.59
C ASP A 291 -3.82 -16.16 -9.26
N ALA A 292 -3.75 -16.15 -10.61
CA ALA A 292 -2.62 -16.72 -11.35
C ALA A 292 -1.31 -15.94 -11.15
N THR A 293 -1.39 -14.65 -10.81
CA THR A 293 -0.23 -13.77 -10.59
C THR A 293 -0.13 -13.26 -9.15
N ALA A 294 -0.98 -13.76 -8.25
CA ALA A 294 -0.97 -13.42 -6.82
C ALA A 294 0.27 -13.96 -6.06
N GLY A 295 1.04 -14.85 -6.69
CA GLY A 295 2.20 -15.49 -6.11
C GLY A 295 1.85 -16.70 -5.23
N PRO A 296 2.82 -17.23 -4.46
CA PRO A 296 2.61 -18.42 -3.65
C PRO A 296 1.60 -18.17 -2.53
N LYS A 297 0.84 -19.21 -2.18
CA LYS A 297 -0.10 -19.15 -1.06
C LYS A 297 0.63 -18.77 0.23
N ARG A 298 0.08 -17.78 0.93
CA ARG A 298 0.60 -17.27 2.19
C ARG A 298 -0.20 -17.82 3.36
N LEU A 299 0.47 -18.14 4.47
CA LEU A 299 -0.21 -18.50 5.71
C LEU A 299 -1.06 -17.33 6.20
N GLN A 300 -2.28 -17.60 6.64
CA GLN A 300 -3.21 -16.57 7.11
C GLN A 300 -3.31 -16.66 8.65
N ILE A 301 -2.84 -15.62 9.34
CA ILE A 301 -2.86 -15.52 10.81
C ILE A 301 -3.86 -14.44 11.21
N LEU A 302 -4.78 -14.76 12.11
CA LEU A 302 -5.77 -13.80 12.62
C LEU A 302 -5.54 -13.55 14.11
N LEU A 303 -5.44 -12.27 14.49
CA LEU A 303 -5.33 -11.83 15.87
C LEU A 303 -6.66 -11.23 16.31
N LEU A 304 -7.30 -11.86 17.31
CA LEU A 304 -8.53 -11.38 17.93
C LEU A 304 -8.24 -10.91 19.37
N GLY A 305 -8.84 -9.80 19.77
CA GLY A 305 -8.71 -9.31 21.14
C GLY A 305 -9.22 -7.89 21.34
N ASP A 306 -8.80 -7.30 22.44
CA ASP A 306 -9.19 -5.94 22.81
C ASP A 306 -8.11 -4.90 22.43
N SER A 307 -8.08 -3.77 23.14
CA SER A 307 -7.06 -2.71 22.99
C SER A 307 -5.64 -3.23 23.08
N THR A 308 -5.38 -4.26 23.89
CA THR A 308 -4.04 -4.86 24.03
C THR A 308 -3.63 -5.66 22.80
N THR A 309 -4.54 -5.94 21.87
CA THR A 309 -4.31 -6.52 20.54
C THR A 309 -4.36 -5.47 19.44
N GLU A 310 -5.31 -4.52 19.49
CA GLU A 310 -5.54 -3.51 18.45
C GLU A 310 -4.33 -2.59 18.17
N ALA A 311 -3.64 -2.14 19.23
CA ALA A 311 -2.53 -1.19 19.16
C ALA A 311 -2.88 0.22 18.62
N ILE A 312 -4.09 0.73 18.87
CA ILE A 312 -4.56 1.99 18.27
C ILE A 312 -3.69 3.22 18.60
N ILE A 313 -3.20 3.36 19.84
CA ILE A 313 -2.37 4.51 20.23
C ILE A 313 -1.00 4.48 19.52
N PRO A 314 -0.25 3.35 19.54
CA PRO A 314 0.92 3.21 18.68
C PRO A 314 0.67 3.51 17.19
N LYS A 315 -0.42 2.97 16.62
CA LYS A 315 -0.80 3.21 15.22
C LYS A 315 -1.03 4.70 14.91
N GLN A 316 -1.50 5.47 15.88
CA GLN A 316 -1.74 6.91 15.71
C GLN A 316 -0.47 7.74 15.90
N LEU A 317 0.38 7.39 16.87
CA LEU A 317 1.55 8.20 17.24
C LEU A 317 2.83 7.82 16.49
N ALA A 318 2.90 6.59 15.97
CA ALA A 318 4.02 6.06 15.18
C ALA A 318 3.51 5.24 13.98
N PRO A 319 2.75 5.85 13.04
CA PRO A 319 2.12 5.15 11.93
C PRO A 319 3.10 4.57 10.91
N ASP A 320 4.32 5.10 10.83
CA ASP A 320 5.37 4.62 9.91
C ASP A 320 6.22 3.49 10.52
N GLU A 321 6.00 3.13 11.79
CA GLU A 321 6.69 2.01 12.45
C GLU A 321 5.90 0.70 12.29
N PRO A 322 6.57 -0.47 12.27
CA PRO A 322 5.90 -1.77 12.28
C PRO A 322 4.97 -1.93 13.48
N GLN A 323 3.71 -2.27 13.19
CA GLN A 323 2.72 -2.59 14.22
C GLN A 323 2.80 -4.08 14.59
N ILE A 324 2.06 -4.54 15.61
CA ILE A 324 2.14 -5.93 16.08
C ILE A 324 1.98 -6.96 14.95
N GLU A 325 1.04 -6.74 14.03
CA GLU A 325 0.81 -7.58 12.86
C GLU A 325 2.02 -7.62 11.91
N ASP A 326 2.66 -6.47 11.68
CA ASP A 326 3.85 -6.37 10.85
C ASP A 326 5.04 -7.02 11.54
N THR A 327 5.28 -6.70 12.82
CA THR A 327 6.38 -7.28 13.60
C THR A 327 6.29 -8.80 13.63
N LEU A 328 5.10 -9.37 13.87
CA LEU A 328 4.94 -10.83 13.85
C LEU A 328 5.28 -11.42 12.48
N ARG A 329 4.76 -10.81 11.40
CA ARG A 329 5.01 -11.23 10.02
C ARG A 329 6.50 -11.15 9.66
N ILE A 330 7.16 -10.04 10.00
CA ILE A 330 8.59 -9.80 9.80
C ILE A 330 9.40 -10.85 10.57
N LEU A 331 9.13 -11.05 11.86
CA LEU A 331 9.89 -11.98 12.68
C LEU A 331 9.75 -13.42 12.17
N LEU A 332 8.55 -13.85 11.76
CA LEU A 332 8.36 -15.16 11.13
C LEU A 332 9.15 -15.28 9.82
N ALA A 333 9.13 -14.26 8.95
CA ALA A 333 9.89 -14.27 7.71
C ALA A 333 11.41 -14.38 7.95
N THR A 334 11.94 -13.70 8.97
CA THR A 334 13.37 -13.69 9.28
C THR A 334 13.90 -15.01 9.85
N GLN A 335 13.04 -15.92 10.31
CA GLN A 335 13.48 -17.23 10.83
C GLN A 335 13.97 -18.20 9.74
N GLY A 336 13.65 -17.93 8.46
CA GLY A 336 14.00 -18.81 7.35
C GLY A 336 13.21 -20.13 7.33
N GLY A 337 12.99 -20.65 6.13
CA GLY A 337 12.33 -21.96 5.91
C GLY A 337 10.83 -22.01 6.27
N LEU A 338 10.23 -20.90 6.68
CA LEU A 338 8.79 -20.78 6.89
C LEU A 338 8.11 -20.25 5.61
N PRO A 339 6.83 -20.61 5.33
CA PRO A 339 6.08 -19.94 4.27
C PRO A 339 5.89 -18.47 4.63
N ALA A 340 5.77 -17.62 3.62
CA ALA A 340 5.34 -16.25 3.84
C ALA A 340 3.93 -16.24 4.46
N CYS A 341 3.63 -15.19 5.24
CA CYS A 341 2.36 -15.08 5.95
C CYS A 341 1.76 -13.68 5.84
N ASP A 342 0.45 -13.61 6.05
CA ASP A 342 -0.30 -12.38 6.26
C ASP A 342 -0.92 -12.44 7.65
N VAL A 343 -0.80 -11.34 8.39
CA VAL A 343 -1.31 -11.22 9.75
C VAL A 343 -2.41 -10.17 9.76
N TYR A 344 -3.63 -10.58 10.11
CA TYR A 344 -4.79 -9.70 10.23
C TYR A 344 -5.03 -9.40 11.70
N ASN A 345 -4.97 -8.13 12.06
CA ASN A 345 -5.30 -7.67 13.40
C ASN A 345 -6.74 -7.16 13.44
N GLU A 346 -7.60 -7.90 14.13
CA GLU A 346 -9.02 -7.56 14.32
C GLU A 346 -9.32 -7.22 15.79
N GLY A 347 -8.30 -6.84 16.56
CA GLY A 347 -8.49 -6.32 17.90
C GLY A 347 -9.21 -4.97 17.91
N VAL A 348 -10.06 -4.73 18.92
CA VAL A 348 -10.79 -3.46 19.06
C VAL A 348 -10.79 -2.96 20.50
N SER A 349 -10.48 -1.69 20.72
CA SER A 349 -10.48 -1.06 22.04
C SER A 349 -11.82 -1.19 22.75
N GLY A 350 -11.77 -1.68 23.99
CA GLY A 350 -12.94 -1.87 24.83
C GLY A 350 -13.84 -3.03 24.42
N GLU A 351 -13.44 -3.86 23.46
CA GLU A 351 -14.16 -5.06 23.02
C GLU A 351 -14.04 -6.19 24.05
N PHE A 352 -15.10 -6.97 24.17
CA PHE A 352 -15.23 -8.20 24.95
C PHE A 352 -15.98 -9.22 24.07
N ILE A 353 -15.90 -10.51 24.39
CA ILE A 353 -16.30 -11.58 23.44
C ILE A 353 -17.75 -11.43 22.99
N ARG A 354 -18.67 -11.21 23.93
CA ARG A 354 -20.09 -11.01 23.61
C ARG A 354 -20.32 -9.84 22.64
N ARG A 355 -19.63 -8.71 22.85
CA ARG A 355 -19.75 -7.56 21.94
C ARG A 355 -19.25 -7.89 20.53
N LEU A 356 -18.14 -8.62 20.38
CA LEU A 356 -17.67 -9.07 19.07
C LEU A 356 -18.76 -9.88 18.37
N LEU A 357 -19.29 -10.90 19.07
CA LEU A 357 -20.28 -11.83 18.55
C LEU A 357 -21.56 -11.13 18.09
N ASP A 358 -22.06 -10.19 18.90
CA ASP A 358 -23.35 -9.53 18.68
C ASP A 358 -23.28 -8.42 17.61
N THR A 359 -22.09 -7.85 17.35
CA THR A 359 -21.99 -6.63 16.54
C THR A 359 -21.22 -6.77 15.25
N ARG A 360 -20.01 -7.34 15.26
CA ARG A 360 -19.07 -7.21 14.13
C ARG A 360 -18.46 -8.50 13.64
N TYR A 361 -18.65 -9.63 14.31
CA TYR A 361 -18.01 -10.90 13.94
C TYR A 361 -18.18 -11.23 12.45
N ASP A 362 -19.42 -11.15 11.91
CA ASP A 362 -19.67 -11.54 10.52
C ASP A 362 -18.93 -10.67 9.50
N LYS A 363 -18.67 -9.40 9.83
CA LYS A 363 -17.95 -8.46 8.96
C LYS A 363 -16.44 -8.44 9.21
N ALA A 364 -16.03 -8.75 10.43
CA ALA A 364 -14.66 -8.57 10.88
C ALA A 364 -13.86 -9.87 10.82
N VAL A 365 -14.50 -10.99 11.14
CA VAL A 365 -13.86 -12.29 11.32
C VAL A 365 -14.24 -13.20 10.16
N LYS A 366 -15.53 -13.47 9.97
CA LYS A 366 -16.03 -14.43 8.98
C LYS A 366 -15.61 -14.12 7.54
N THR A 367 -15.53 -12.85 7.16
CA THR A 367 -15.16 -12.43 5.79
C THR A 367 -13.65 -12.42 5.55
N LYS A 368 -12.83 -12.77 6.54
CA LYS A 368 -11.38 -12.87 6.35
C LYS A 368 -11.02 -14.09 5.50
N PRO A 369 -9.85 -14.07 4.85
CA PRO A 369 -9.30 -15.29 4.26
C PRO A 369 -9.31 -16.43 5.27
N GLN A 370 -9.40 -17.66 4.77
CA GLN A 370 -9.40 -18.84 5.62
C GLN A 370 -8.11 -18.90 6.45
N ALA A 371 -8.23 -18.60 7.74
CA ALA A 371 -7.11 -18.58 8.65
C ALA A 371 -6.51 -19.98 8.85
N ASP A 372 -5.19 -20.05 8.92
CA ASP A 372 -4.45 -21.23 9.34
C ASP A 372 -4.24 -21.20 10.87
N TYR A 373 -4.12 -20.00 11.46
CA TYR A 373 -3.92 -19.80 12.90
C TYR A 373 -4.75 -18.62 13.41
N ILE A 374 -5.45 -18.78 14.53
CA ILE A 374 -6.24 -17.72 15.15
C ILE A 374 -5.86 -17.59 16.62
N PHE A 375 -5.23 -16.47 16.97
CA PHE A 375 -4.90 -16.11 18.34
C PHE A 375 -6.07 -15.36 18.98
N ILE A 376 -6.53 -15.83 20.14
CA ILE A 376 -7.71 -15.31 20.83
C ILE A 376 -7.27 -14.78 22.20
N ARG A 377 -7.17 -13.46 22.34
CA ARG A 377 -6.77 -12.80 23.58
C ARG A 377 -7.82 -11.79 24.04
N TYR A 378 -8.82 -12.29 24.76
CA TYR A 378 -9.88 -11.51 25.42
C TYR A 378 -9.89 -11.80 26.93
N GLY A 379 -10.68 -11.03 27.68
CA GLY A 379 -10.87 -11.24 29.11
C GLY A 379 -10.79 -9.96 29.95
N ILE A 380 -9.99 -8.96 29.52
CA ILE A 380 -9.78 -7.72 30.29
C ILE A 380 -11.09 -6.93 30.38
N ASN A 381 -11.71 -6.64 29.23
CA ASN A 381 -12.99 -5.92 29.21
C ASN A 381 -14.15 -6.82 29.62
N ASP A 382 -14.06 -8.13 29.37
CA ASP A 382 -15.06 -9.11 29.81
C ASP A 382 -15.19 -9.05 31.34
N ARG A 383 -14.05 -9.11 32.06
CA ARG A 383 -14.00 -8.99 33.52
C ARG A 383 -14.62 -7.70 34.04
N ALA A 384 -14.43 -6.59 33.32
CA ALA A 384 -14.92 -5.29 33.72
C ALA A 384 -16.40 -5.05 33.39
N LYS A 385 -16.94 -5.67 32.35
CA LYS A 385 -18.24 -5.31 31.75
C LYS A 385 -19.28 -6.41 31.76
N VAL A 386 -18.88 -7.68 31.90
CA VAL A 386 -19.78 -8.82 31.84
C VAL A 386 -20.30 -9.15 33.24
N PRO A 387 -21.63 -9.10 33.46
CA PRO A 387 -22.24 -9.60 34.70
C PRO A 387 -22.01 -11.10 34.84
N ASP A 388 -21.71 -11.56 36.05
CA ASP A 388 -21.30 -12.96 36.32
C ASP A 388 -20.18 -13.44 35.39
N PHE A 389 -19.05 -12.72 35.42
CA PHE A 389 -17.88 -12.98 34.58
C PHE A 389 -17.48 -14.46 34.53
N THR A 390 -17.48 -15.16 35.67
CA THR A 390 -17.00 -16.54 35.77
C THR A 390 -17.79 -17.50 34.88
N THR A 391 -19.12 -17.34 34.84
CA THR A 391 -20.00 -18.19 34.04
C THR A 391 -20.10 -17.69 32.60
N SER A 392 -20.31 -16.38 32.44
CA SER A 392 -20.59 -15.77 31.15
C SER A 392 -19.36 -15.80 30.24
N PHE A 393 -18.17 -15.54 30.76
CA PHE A 393 -16.95 -15.51 29.96
C PHE A 393 -16.63 -16.86 29.33
N THR A 394 -16.69 -17.95 30.11
CA THR A 394 -16.40 -19.30 29.58
C THR A 394 -17.44 -19.74 28.55
N LYS A 395 -18.72 -19.40 28.75
CA LYS A 395 -19.79 -19.63 27.78
C LYS A 395 -19.54 -18.85 26.48
N ASP A 396 -19.29 -17.55 26.58
CA ASP A 396 -19.06 -16.67 25.43
C ASP A 396 -17.82 -17.09 24.65
N PHE A 397 -16.75 -17.49 25.34
CA PHE A 397 -15.53 -17.99 24.71
C PHE A 397 -15.81 -19.27 23.91
N LYS A 398 -16.56 -20.23 24.47
CA LYS A 398 -16.95 -21.46 23.76
C LYS A 398 -17.84 -21.19 22.54
N GLU A 399 -18.74 -20.21 22.63
CA GLU A 399 -19.55 -19.77 21.49
C GLU A 399 -18.69 -19.17 20.38
N LEU A 400 -17.70 -18.33 20.74
CA LEU A 400 -16.72 -17.80 19.80
C LEU A 400 -15.94 -18.93 19.12
N LEU A 401 -15.45 -19.90 19.88
CA LEU A 401 -14.76 -21.07 19.33
C LEU A 401 -15.65 -21.86 18.36
N ALA A 402 -16.92 -22.07 18.70
CA ALA A 402 -17.87 -22.76 17.83
C ALA A 402 -18.07 -22.02 16.49
N ARG A 403 -18.19 -20.68 16.51
CA ARG A 403 -18.26 -19.89 15.27
C ARG A 403 -16.97 -19.97 14.48
N LEU A 404 -15.81 -19.83 15.13
CA LEU A 404 -14.51 -19.92 14.46
C LEU A 404 -14.28 -21.28 13.81
N ARG A 405 -14.66 -22.40 14.45
CA ARG A 405 -14.60 -23.74 13.84
C ARG A 405 -15.50 -23.87 12.62
N LYS A 406 -16.64 -23.17 12.60
CA LYS A 406 -17.56 -23.16 11.44
C LYS A 406 -17.01 -22.33 10.28
N ASP A 407 -16.54 -21.12 10.59
CA ASP A 407 -16.20 -20.12 9.58
C ASP A 407 -14.72 -20.20 9.12
N HIS A 408 -13.85 -20.80 9.93
CA HIS A 408 -12.44 -21.11 9.62
C HIS A 408 -12.07 -22.55 10.02
N PRO A 409 -12.66 -23.59 9.38
CA PRO A 409 -12.58 -24.98 9.82
C PRO A 409 -11.17 -25.60 9.82
N LYS A 410 -10.21 -25.00 9.12
CA LYS A 410 -8.81 -25.46 9.06
C LYS A 410 -7.90 -24.77 10.08
N ALA A 411 -8.40 -23.74 10.76
CA ALA A 411 -7.60 -22.95 11.66
C ALA A 411 -7.23 -23.72 12.93
N MET A 412 -5.98 -23.57 13.37
CA MET A 412 -5.62 -23.81 14.76
C MET A 412 -6.15 -22.66 15.62
N LEU A 413 -7.09 -22.96 16.50
CA LEU A 413 -7.61 -22.00 17.47
C LEU A 413 -6.70 -21.99 18.70
N ILE A 414 -6.14 -20.83 19.03
CA ILE A 414 -5.10 -20.67 20.04
C ILE A 414 -5.61 -19.67 21.08
N PRO A 415 -6.24 -20.15 22.18
CA PRO A 415 -6.45 -19.33 23.35
C PRO A 415 -5.11 -18.79 23.84
N MET A 416 -5.03 -17.48 24.06
CA MET A 416 -3.82 -16.79 24.46
C MET A 416 -4.07 -16.07 25.78
N THR A 417 -3.16 -16.22 26.74
CA THR A 417 -3.29 -15.52 28.02
C THR A 417 -3.21 -14.00 27.85
N THR A 418 -3.81 -13.28 28.79
CA THR A 418 -3.73 -11.82 28.88
C THR A 418 -2.46 -11.39 29.61
N ILE A 419 -2.05 -10.15 29.33
CA ILE A 419 -0.94 -9.48 30.01
C ILE A 419 -1.46 -8.59 31.15
N PRO A 420 -0.59 -8.18 32.10
CA PRO A 420 -0.97 -7.19 33.11
C PRO A 420 -1.51 -5.90 32.46
N TYR A 421 -2.68 -5.45 32.91
CA TYR A 421 -3.41 -4.32 32.34
C TYR A 421 -3.83 -3.25 33.37
N ALA A 422 -3.58 -3.48 34.66
CA ALA A 422 -3.76 -2.48 35.71
C ALA A 422 -2.67 -2.62 36.78
N ALA A 423 -2.46 -1.57 37.59
CA ALA A 423 -1.43 -1.60 38.66
C ALA A 423 -1.65 -2.73 39.69
N ASN A 424 -2.91 -3.14 39.92
CA ASN A 424 -3.29 -4.22 40.84
C ASN A 424 -3.63 -5.54 40.09
N SER A 425 -3.04 -5.77 38.90
CA SER A 425 -3.63 -6.61 37.84
C SER A 425 -4.04 -8.05 38.24
N GLN A 426 -5.35 -8.31 38.21
CA GLN A 426 -6.00 -9.64 38.26
C GLN A 426 -5.89 -10.43 36.94
N HIS A 427 -4.81 -10.24 36.17
CA HIS A 427 -4.65 -10.96 34.90
C HIS A 427 -4.56 -12.48 35.10
N GLU A 428 -4.05 -12.93 36.26
CA GLU A 428 -4.02 -14.34 36.66
C GLU A 428 -5.43 -14.95 36.75
N ASP A 429 -6.40 -14.24 37.33
CA ASP A 429 -7.80 -14.71 37.45
C ASP A 429 -8.42 -14.91 36.06
N ILE A 430 -8.22 -13.95 35.16
CA ILE A 430 -8.68 -14.05 33.76
C ILE A 430 -8.00 -15.24 33.09
N ASN A 431 -6.68 -15.36 33.25
CA ASN A 431 -5.88 -16.41 32.62
C ASN A 431 -6.27 -17.80 33.11
N ALA A 432 -6.68 -17.96 34.37
CA ALA A 432 -7.20 -19.23 34.90
C ALA A 432 -8.42 -19.73 34.12
N PHE A 433 -9.35 -18.84 33.75
CA PHE A 433 -10.50 -19.20 32.92
C PHE A 433 -10.12 -19.49 31.46
N ILE A 434 -9.14 -18.78 30.90
CA ILE A 434 -8.62 -19.07 29.55
C ILE A 434 -7.98 -20.47 29.52
N VAL A 435 -7.15 -20.80 30.53
CA VAL A 435 -6.55 -22.12 30.70
C VAL A 435 -7.63 -23.19 30.86
N GLN A 436 -8.67 -22.93 31.66
CA GLN A 436 -9.80 -23.82 31.83
C GLN A 436 -10.49 -24.11 30.49
N VAL A 437 -10.86 -23.08 29.74
CA VAL A 437 -11.52 -23.24 28.42
C VAL A 437 -10.61 -23.99 27.45
N ALA A 438 -9.32 -23.66 27.38
CA ALA A 438 -8.37 -24.37 26.52
C ALA A 438 -8.31 -25.87 26.85
N LYS A 439 -8.29 -26.22 28.15
CA LYS A 439 -8.28 -27.62 28.61
C LYS A 439 -9.59 -28.34 28.27
N GLU A 440 -10.74 -27.72 28.53
CA GLU A 440 -12.06 -28.30 28.27
C GLU A 440 -12.29 -28.53 26.77
N GLU A 441 -11.83 -27.59 25.94
CA GLU A 441 -11.95 -27.62 24.48
C GLU A 441 -10.79 -28.36 23.78
N LYS A 442 -9.84 -28.90 24.56
CA LYS A 442 -8.62 -29.60 24.10
C LYS A 442 -7.81 -28.80 23.08
N LEU A 443 -7.67 -27.50 23.33
CA LEU A 443 -6.92 -26.56 22.50
C LEU A 443 -5.49 -26.38 23.03
N THR A 444 -4.55 -26.13 22.12
CA THR A 444 -3.21 -25.68 22.50
C THR A 444 -3.28 -24.24 23.01
N LEU A 445 -2.89 -24.03 24.27
CA LEU A 445 -2.79 -22.72 24.89
C LEU A 445 -1.45 -22.07 24.53
N PHE A 446 -1.46 -20.77 24.23
CA PHE A 446 -0.25 -19.95 24.19
C PHE A 446 -0.20 -19.02 25.41
N ASP A 447 0.71 -19.29 26.35
CA ASP A 447 0.87 -18.49 27.56
C ASP A 447 1.93 -17.40 27.38
N ILE A 448 1.48 -16.18 27.05
CA ILE A 448 2.35 -15.01 26.83
C ILE A 448 2.75 -14.31 28.14
N ALA A 449 1.97 -14.49 29.22
CA ALA A 449 2.12 -13.73 30.45
C ALA A 449 3.51 -13.88 31.09
N PRO A 450 4.11 -15.09 31.21
CA PRO A 450 5.44 -15.25 31.81
C PRO A 450 6.52 -14.44 31.08
N ARG A 451 6.50 -14.46 29.75
CA ARG A 451 7.45 -13.74 28.91
C ARG A 451 7.31 -12.23 29.07
N TYR A 452 6.08 -11.72 29.08
CA TYR A 452 5.80 -10.30 29.23
C TYR A 452 6.18 -9.78 30.63
N LEU A 453 5.83 -10.54 31.68
CA LEU A 453 6.21 -10.26 33.07
C LEU A 453 7.73 -10.24 33.26
N ALA A 454 8.46 -11.13 32.58
CA ALA A 454 9.92 -11.16 32.64
C ALA A 454 10.57 -9.87 32.10
N GLU A 455 10.01 -9.24 31.06
CA GLU A 455 10.48 -7.93 30.59
C GLU A 455 10.08 -6.80 31.53
N LEU A 456 8.86 -6.82 32.07
CA LEU A 456 8.43 -5.82 33.05
C LEU A 456 9.32 -5.82 34.30
N LYS A 457 9.88 -6.97 34.72
CA LYS A 457 10.86 -7.00 35.82
C LYS A 457 12.13 -6.20 35.53
N LYS A 458 12.54 -6.09 34.26
CA LYS A 458 13.72 -5.32 33.84
C LYS A 458 13.41 -3.84 33.71
N SER A 459 12.20 -3.51 33.25
CA SER A 459 11.71 -2.15 33.10
C SER A 459 10.21 -2.10 33.44
N PRO A 460 9.85 -1.80 34.70
CA PRO A 460 8.46 -1.88 35.19
C PRO A 460 7.45 -1.09 34.38
N ASP A 461 7.88 0.01 33.77
CA ASP A 461 7.03 0.92 33.00
C ASP A 461 7.48 1.08 31.54
N GLY A 462 8.51 0.34 31.11
CA GLY A 462 9.11 0.48 29.77
C GLY A 462 8.29 -0.15 28.65
N LEU A 463 7.35 -1.04 28.97
CA LEU A 463 6.47 -1.66 27.98
C LEU A 463 5.13 -0.95 27.85
N ASN A 464 4.88 0.11 28.63
CA ASN A 464 3.57 0.77 28.70
C ASN A 464 3.65 2.23 28.32
N TYR A 465 2.71 2.73 27.52
CA TYR A 465 2.70 4.15 27.17
C TYR A 465 2.18 4.97 28.34
N ARG A 466 2.50 6.26 28.37
CA ARG A 466 1.88 7.19 29.31
C ARG A 466 0.65 7.78 28.65
N ARG A 467 -0.46 7.82 29.39
CA ARG A 467 -1.67 8.54 29.01
C ARG A 467 -2.23 9.21 30.25
N TYR A 468 -2.11 10.53 30.28
CA TYR A 468 -2.39 11.31 31.47
C TYR A 468 -3.30 12.50 31.16
N ALA A 469 -4.30 12.73 32.01
CA ALA A 469 -5.24 13.84 31.78
C ALA A 469 -4.50 15.18 31.87
N LEU A 470 -4.64 16.05 30.85
CA LEU A 470 -3.99 17.36 30.84
C LEU A 470 -4.44 18.22 32.03
N ALA A 471 -5.68 18.07 32.48
CA ALA A 471 -6.23 18.74 33.65
C ALA A 471 -5.47 18.41 34.95
N LYS A 472 -4.79 17.26 35.02
CA LYS A 472 -3.97 16.84 36.16
C LYS A 472 -2.50 17.29 36.05
N VAL A 473 -2.10 17.86 34.92
CA VAL A 473 -0.75 18.43 34.75
C VAL A 473 -0.71 19.82 35.41
N PRO A 474 0.26 20.09 36.30
CA PRO A 474 0.44 21.42 36.89
C PRO A 474 0.54 22.51 35.84
N GLU A 475 -0.12 23.65 36.06
CA GLU A 475 -0.27 24.70 35.03
C GLU A 475 1.07 25.22 34.51
N ASN A 476 2.05 25.36 35.41
CA ASN A 476 3.42 25.78 35.10
C ASN A 476 4.19 24.77 34.24
N LEU A 477 3.76 23.51 34.18
CA LEU A 477 4.40 22.46 33.37
C LEU A 477 3.62 22.15 32.09
N ARG A 478 2.41 22.69 31.89
CA ARG A 478 1.63 22.50 30.65
C ARG A 478 2.38 22.94 29.39
N PRO A 479 3.15 24.05 29.36
CA PRO A 479 3.95 24.41 28.18
C PRO A 479 4.92 23.29 27.76
N PHE A 480 5.54 22.59 28.71
CA PHE A 480 6.45 21.47 28.43
C PHE A 480 5.71 20.25 27.84
N ALA A 481 4.46 20.02 28.25
CA ALA A 481 3.65 18.92 27.75
C ALA A 481 3.08 19.14 26.34
N THR A 482 3.09 20.39 25.83
CA THR A 482 2.41 20.80 24.58
C THR A 482 2.64 19.87 23.38
N PRO A 483 3.88 19.42 23.07
CA PRO A 483 4.12 18.55 21.91
C PRO A 483 3.45 17.17 22.01
N TYR A 484 3.00 16.77 23.19
CA TYR A 484 2.48 15.44 23.50
C TYR A 484 0.96 15.46 23.78
N ILE A 485 0.30 16.61 23.58
CA ILE A 485 -1.13 16.75 23.82
C ILE A 485 -1.90 16.15 22.63
N VAL A 486 -2.59 15.06 22.90
CA VAL A 486 -3.64 14.54 22.02
C VAL A 486 -4.93 15.28 22.33
N GLN A 487 -5.45 15.99 21.32
CA GLN A 487 -6.68 16.78 21.43
C GLN A 487 -7.91 15.88 21.46
N GLY A 488 -8.96 16.33 22.14
CA GLY A 488 -10.23 15.62 22.28
C GLY A 488 -11.16 16.33 23.26
N LYS A 489 -12.30 15.70 23.58
CA LYS A 489 -13.23 16.23 24.60
C LYS A 489 -12.51 16.46 25.94
N ASP A 490 -11.65 15.52 26.31
CA ASP A 490 -10.79 15.57 27.48
C ASP A 490 -9.33 15.42 27.00
N PRO A 491 -8.59 16.52 26.78
CA PRO A 491 -7.22 16.46 26.27
C PRO A 491 -6.28 15.68 27.19
N GLN A 492 -5.38 14.91 26.58
CA GLN A 492 -4.45 14.04 27.31
C GLN A 492 -3.02 14.24 26.82
N VAL A 493 -2.07 14.11 27.74
CA VAL A 493 -0.65 13.93 27.43
C VAL A 493 -0.45 12.45 27.13
N VAL A 494 0.04 12.14 25.92
CA VAL A 494 0.30 10.76 25.50
C VAL A 494 1.72 10.63 24.97
N VAL A 495 2.46 9.63 25.44
CA VAL A 495 3.82 9.34 24.96
C VAL A 495 4.12 7.85 25.00
N LEU A 496 4.79 7.35 23.95
CA LEU A 496 5.11 5.92 23.77
C LEU A 496 6.39 5.47 24.48
N ASP A 497 7.05 6.34 25.24
CA ASP A 497 8.33 6.07 25.89
C ASP A 497 8.49 6.85 27.21
N ASN A 498 9.71 6.90 27.74
CA ASN A 498 10.06 7.48 29.03
C ASN A 498 10.52 8.95 28.98
N ARG A 499 10.45 9.64 27.83
CA ARG A 499 11.00 11.01 27.69
C ARG A 499 10.40 12.04 28.66
N LEU A 500 9.21 11.74 29.18
CA LEU A 500 8.46 12.59 30.11
C LEU A 500 8.58 12.15 31.59
N ASP A 501 9.13 10.97 31.85
CA ASP A 501 9.13 10.35 33.18
C ASP A 501 9.96 11.15 34.20
N GLY A 502 11.07 11.75 33.76
CA GLY A 502 11.91 12.58 34.64
C GLY A 502 11.21 13.86 35.15
N VAL A 503 10.18 14.34 34.45
CA VAL A 503 9.44 15.55 34.80
C VAL A 503 8.11 15.20 35.46
N PHE A 504 7.35 14.26 34.90
CA PHE A 504 5.99 13.94 35.34
C PHE A 504 5.87 12.65 36.16
N GLY A 505 6.94 11.86 36.29
CA GLY A 505 6.92 10.55 36.95
C GLY A 505 6.52 10.58 38.42
N HIS A 506 6.66 11.72 39.08
CA HIS A 506 6.23 11.91 40.46
C HIS A 506 4.72 12.19 40.59
N LEU A 507 4.02 12.46 39.49
CA LEU A 507 2.59 12.76 39.53
C LEU A 507 1.77 11.49 39.85
N PRO A 508 0.82 11.57 40.79
CA PRO A 508 -0.03 10.42 41.11
C PRO A 508 -0.75 9.87 39.87
N GLY A 509 -0.57 8.57 39.64
CA GLY A 509 -1.18 7.84 38.53
C GLY A 509 -0.49 8.00 37.18
N TRP A 510 0.70 8.63 37.10
CA TRP A 510 1.45 8.79 35.84
C TRP A 510 1.70 7.44 35.13
N TYR A 511 2.07 6.42 35.90
CA TYR A 511 2.29 5.04 35.43
C TYR A 511 1.05 4.14 35.51
N GLY A 512 -0.14 4.72 35.73
CA GLY A 512 -1.37 3.96 35.98
C GLY A 512 -1.91 3.24 34.75
N ASP A 513 -1.62 3.75 33.55
CA ASP A 513 -2.01 3.11 32.29
C ASP A 513 -1.01 1.97 31.96
N ARG A 514 -1.53 0.77 31.72
CA ARG A 514 -0.74 -0.44 31.41
C ARG A 514 -1.02 -0.99 30.00
N HIS A 515 -1.49 -0.15 29.07
CA HIS A 515 -1.54 -0.55 27.67
C HIS A 515 -0.13 -0.62 27.08
N PRO A 516 0.15 -1.54 26.14
CA PRO A 516 1.50 -1.66 25.59
C PRO A 516 1.94 -0.48 24.72
N THR A 517 3.22 -0.13 24.78
CA THR A 517 3.94 0.62 23.73
C THR A 517 4.26 -0.30 22.56
N LEU A 518 4.86 0.24 21.48
CA LEU A 518 5.48 -0.59 20.44
C LEU A 518 6.47 -1.61 21.03
N ALA A 519 7.26 -1.24 22.04
CA ALA A 519 8.16 -2.18 22.71
C ALA A 519 7.39 -3.34 23.35
N GLY A 520 6.26 -3.06 24.04
CA GLY A 520 5.41 -4.10 24.60
C GLY A 520 4.76 -5.00 23.53
N TYR A 521 4.27 -4.41 22.43
CA TYR A 521 3.74 -5.16 21.29
C TYR A 521 4.81 -6.02 20.61
N ASN A 522 6.05 -5.54 20.53
CA ASN A 522 7.18 -6.27 19.96
C ASN A 522 7.55 -7.48 20.84
N VAL A 523 7.48 -7.38 22.17
CA VAL A 523 7.64 -8.54 23.06
C VAL A 523 6.57 -9.60 22.79
N ILE A 524 5.32 -9.18 22.59
CA ILE A 524 4.22 -10.08 22.25
C ILE A 524 4.48 -10.76 20.90
N ALA A 525 4.82 -9.99 19.87
CA ALA A 525 5.08 -10.51 18.52
C ALA A 525 6.29 -11.46 18.48
N ASP A 526 7.38 -11.12 19.17
CA ASP A 526 8.60 -11.92 19.26
C ASP A 526 8.34 -13.30 19.87
N GLU A 527 7.67 -13.33 21.02
CA GLU A 527 7.33 -14.60 21.65
C GLU A 527 6.34 -15.42 20.82
N THR A 528 5.37 -14.74 20.20
CA THR A 528 4.40 -15.39 19.30
C THR A 528 5.14 -16.03 18.13
N ALA A 529 6.10 -15.35 17.52
CA ALA A 529 6.90 -15.88 16.41
C ALA A 529 7.76 -17.08 16.85
N LYS A 530 8.41 -17.00 18.01
CA LYS A 530 9.23 -18.09 18.57
C LYS A 530 8.40 -19.33 18.87
N TRP A 531 7.19 -19.14 19.42
CA TRP A 531 6.27 -20.22 19.75
C TRP A 531 5.63 -20.84 18.50
N LEU A 532 5.19 -20.01 17.54
CA LEU A 532 4.44 -20.46 16.37
C LEU A 532 5.32 -21.12 15.31
N ALA A 533 6.56 -20.65 15.13
CA ALA A 533 7.45 -21.16 14.10
C ALA A 533 7.70 -22.69 14.13
N PRO A 534 8.02 -23.34 15.27
CA PRO A 534 8.14 -24.81 15.30
C PRO A 534 6.82 -25.50 14.92
N ILE A 535 5.67 -24.97 15.34
CA ILE A 535 4.34 -25.51 14.99
C ILE A 535 4.10 -25.43 13.48
N ILE A 536 4.48 -24.32 12.83
CA ILE A 536 4.40 -24.18 11.38
C ILE A 536 5.27 -25.23 10.68
N ARG A 537 6.49 -25.49 11.20
CA ARG A 537 7.41 -26.48 10.62
C ARG A 537 6.87 -27.90 10.75
N GLU A 538 6.23 -28.24 11.85
CA GLU A 538 5.65 -29.58 12.09
C GLU A 538 4.39 -29.85 11.25
N ARG A 539 3.69 -28.79 10.82
CA ARG A 539 2.46 -28.88 10.01
C ARG A 539 2.70 -28.79 8.50
N LYS A 540 3.93 -28.52 8.06
CA LYS A 540 4.35 -28.69 6.67
C LYS A 540 4.52 -30.16 6.35
#